data_AF-A0A6I4NRU9-F1
#
_entry.id   AF-A0A6I4NRU9-F1
#
_cell.length_a   1.000
_cell.length_b   1.000
_cell.length_c   1.000
_cell.angle_alpha   90.00
_cell.angle_beta   90.00
_cell.angle_gamma   90.00
#
_symmetry.space_group_name_H-M   'P 1'
#
loop_
_entity.id
_entity.type
_entity.pdbx_description
1 polymer ?
#
loop_
_entity_poly.entity_id
_entity_poly.type
_entity_poly.pdbx_seq_one_letter_code
_entity_poly.pdbx_strand_id
1 'polypeptide(L)'
;MKYLILFTIRIYWNLISEKNRKKCIFRKSCSNYVFETTNEKGFIEGLKAFKYRYYNCRGNFEIFKNPINNETLILLPSKKIITSQEITERLIN
;
A
#
# COMPACT_ATOMS: atom_id res chain seq x y z
N MET A 1 -1.66 14.04 18.38
CA MET A 1 -1.53 12.57 18.36
C MET A 1 -0.93 11.99 17.07
N LYS A 2 -0.96 12.67 15.91
CA LYS A 2 -0.38 12.16 14.65
C LYS A 2 1.12 11.79 14.73
N TYR A 3 1.87 12.48 15.59
CA TYR A 3 3.30 12.26 15.79
C TYR A 3 3.67 10.85 16.23
N LEU A 4 2.80 10.12 16.93
CA LEU A 4 3.11 8.74 17.36
C LEU A 4 3.27 7.79 16.15
N ILE A 5 2.37 7.90 15.16
CA ILE A 5 2.47 7.12 13.91
C ILE A 5 3.66 7.60 13.09
N LEU A 6 3.88 8.91 12.98
CA LEU A 6 5.00 9.45 12.20
C LEU A 6 6.35 9.03 12.80
N PHE A 7 6.47 9.03 14.14
CA PHE A 7 7.68 8.64 14.85
C PHE A 7 7.98 7.14 14.71
N THR A 8 6.97 6.28 14.86
CA THR A 8 7.13 4.83 14.65
C THR A 8 7.55 4.50 13.22
N ILE A 9 6.98 5.18 12.21
CA ILE A 9 7.39 5.01 10.81
C ILE A 9 8.83 5.50 10.57
N ARG A 10 9.23 6.62 11.17
CA ARG A 10 10.61 7.13 11.06
C ARG A 10 11.62 6.18 11.70
N ILE A 11 11.31 5.61 12.87
CA ILE A 11 12.14 4.56 13.49
C ILE A 11 12.26 3.37 12.55
N TYR A 12 11.14 2.89 12.02
CA TYR A 12 11.14 1.79 11.06
C TYR A 12 12.02 2.08 9.82
N TRP A 13 12.00 3.31 9.30
CA TRP A 13 12.86 3.70 8.18
C TRP A 13 14.35 3.74 8.53
N ASN A 14 14.70 4.16 9.75
CA ASN A 14 16.08 4.14 10.24
C ASN A 14 16.58 2.72 10.49
N LEU A 15 15.72 1.81 10.97
CA LEU A 15 16.10 0.43 11.26
C LEU A 15 16.17 -0.44 9.99
N ILE A 16 15.31 -0.19 9.00
CA ILE A 16 15.18 -1.03 7.80
C ILE A 16 15.38 -0.18 6.55
N SER A 17 16.50 -0.40 5.87
CA SER A 17 16.83 0.23 4.60
C SER A 17 15.80 -0.11 3.52
N GLU A 18 15.62 0.79 2.55
CA GLU A 18 14.61 0.62 1.48
C GLU A 18 14.76 -0.70 0.71
N LYS A 19 16.01 -1.12 0.47
CA LYS A 19 16.33 -2.37 -0.24
C LYS A 19 15.84 -3.62 0.50
N ASN A 20 15.74 -3.56 1.83
CA ASN A 20 15.35 -4.69 2.67
C ASN A 20 13.86 -4.69 3.02
N ARG A 21 13.10 -3.66 2.60
CA ARG A 21 11.66 -3.57 2.86
C ARG A 21 10.89 -4.52 1.94
N LYS A 22 9.79 -5.09 2.45
CA LYS A 22 8.90 -5.94 1.64
C LYS A 22 8.35 -5.16 0.44
N LYS A 23 8.36 -5.78 -0.74
CA LYS A 23 7.83 -5.19 -1.98
C LYS A 23 6.31 -5.02 -1.85
N CYS A 24 5.82 -3.81 -2.04
CA CYS A 24 4.38 -3.50 -1.99
C CYS A 24 3.72 -3.79 -3.33
N ILE A 25 2.41 -4.05 -3.31
CA ILE A 25 1.60 -4.20 -4.53
C ILE A 25 1.30 -2.86 -5.19
N PHE A 26 1.18 -1.80 -4.39
CA PHE A 26 0.94 -0.45 -4.87
C PHE A 26 2.25 0.26 -5.23
N ARG A 27 2.19 1.26 -6.11
CA ARG A 27 3.32 2.13 -6.46
C ARG A 27 3.96 2.78 -5.23
N LYS A 28 3.11 3.22 -4.30
CA LYS A 28 3.54 3.80 -3.03
C LYS A 28 3.60 2.75 -1.94
N SER A 29 4.74 2.72 -1.24
CA SER A 29 4.96 1.79 -0.13
C SER A 29 3.92 1.96 0.98
N CYS A 30 3.63 0.89 1.72
CA CYS A 30 2.67 0.95 2.83
C CYS A 30 3.07 2.00 3.87
N SER A 31 4.35 2.07 4.24
CA SER A 31 4.84 3.05 5.21
C SER A 31 4.72 4.48 4.71
N ASN A 32 5.03 4.77 3.44
CA ASN A 32 4.93 6.13 2.89
C ASN A 32 3.47 6.55 2.79
N TYR A 33 2.58 5.64 2.37
CA TYR A 33 1.15 5.91 2.29
C TYR A 33 0.55 6.27 3.67
N VAL A 34 0.87 5.50 4.70
CA VAL A 34 0.41 5.78 6.07
C VAL A 34 1.04 7.07 6.59
N PHE A 35 2.33 7.30 6.36
CA PHE A 35 3.02 8.51 6.80
C PHE A 35 2.38 9.77 6.23
N GLU A 36 2.23 9.83 4.90
CA GLU A 36 1.65 11.00 4.23
C GLU A 36 0.18 11.21 4.61
N THR A 37 -0.62 10.13 4.63
CA THR A 37 -2.03 10.22 5.06
C THR A 37 -2.14 10.73 6.50
N THR A 38 -1.27 10.25 7.39
CA THR A 38 -1.26 10.70 8.79
C THR A 38 -0.81 12.15 8.92
N ASN A 39 0.14 12.57 8.08
CA ASN A 39 0.68 13.92 8.11
C ASN A 39 -0.37 14.96 7.65
N GLU A 40 -1.06 14.64 6.55
CA GLU A 40 -2.06 15.50 5.89
C GLU A 40 -3.43 15.46 6.59
N LYS A 41 -3.94 14.26 6.91
CA LYS A 41 -5.32 14.06 7.36
C LYS A 41 -5.43 13.72 8.85
N GLY A 42 -4.30 13.58 9.53
CA GLY A 42 -4.24 13.32 10.97
C GLY A 42 -4.31 11.84 11.36
N PHE A 43 -4.35 11.60 12.67
CA PHE A 43 -4.11 10.28 13.27
C PHE A 43 -5.16 9.22 12.89
N ILE A 44 -6.45 9.58 12.90
CA ILE A 44 -7.55 8.65 12.62
C ILE A 44 -7.45 8.13 11.19
N GLU A 45 -7.25 9.03 10.23
CA GLU A 45 -7.07 8.66 8.82
C GLU A 45 -5.77 7.88 8.60
N GLY A 46 -4.73 8.17 9.38
CA GLY A 46 -3.51 7.36 9.47
C GLY A 46 -3.78 5.90 9.86
N LEU A 47 -4.57 5.67 10.91
CA LEU A 47 -4.95 4.32 11.35
C LEU A 47 -5.81 3.60 10.32
N LYS A 48 -6.77 4.30 9.69
CA LYS A 48 -7.58 3.72 8.59
C LYS A 48 -6.71 3.33 7.41
N ALA A 49 -5.77 4.20 7.02
CA ALA A 49 -4.80 3.93 5.96
C ALA A 49 -3.92 2.72 6.29
N PHE A 50 -3.45 2.61 7.54
CA PHE A 50 -2.67 1.46 8.00
C PHE A 50 -3.49 0.18 7.93
N LYS A 51 -4.71 0.19 8.48
CA LYS A 51 -5.64 -0.94 8.45
C LYS A 51 -5.86 -1.40 7.01
N TYR A 52 -6.21 -0.48 6.11
CA TYR A 52 -6.42 -0.77 4.70
C TYR A 52 -5.20 -1.45 4.06
N ARG A 53 -4.00 -0.88 4.25
CA ARG A 53 -2.77 -1.45 3.68
C ARG A 53 -2.42 -2.81 4.30
N TYR A 54 -2.64 -2.98 5.59
CA TYR A 54 -2.38 -4.23 6.29
C TYR A 54 -3.21 -5.38 5.73
N TYR A 55 -4.51 -5.16 5.48
CA TYR A 55 -5.40 -6.17 4.92
C TYR A 55 -5.18 -6.43 3.43
N ASN A 56 -4.84 -5.41 2.65
CA ASN A 56 -4.80 -5.54 1.19
C ASN A 56 -3.42 -5.90 0.61
N CYS A 57 -2.31 -5.62 1.31
CA CYS A 57 -0.97 -5.82 0.77
C CYS A 57 -0.31 -7.16 1.15
N ARG A 58 -0.87 -7.92 2.12
CA ARG A 58 -0.19 -9.06 2.76
C ARG A 58 -0.39 -10.42 2.07
N GLY A 59 -1.00 -10.46 0.89
CA GLY A 59 -1.26 -11.67 0.11
C GLY A 59 -2.73 -11.81 -0.27
N ASN A 60 -3.09 -12.93 -0.90
CA ASN A 60 -4.46 -13.28 -1.30
C ASN A 60 -5.14 -12.26 -2.22
N PHE A 61 -4.34 -11.51 -2.98
CA PHE A 61 -4.84 -10.74 -4.10
C PHE A 61 -4.70 -11.58 -5.37
N GLU A 62 -5.67 -11.47 -6.26
CA GLU A 62 -5.68 -12.19 -7.52
C GLU A 62 -5.39 -11.21 -8.65
N ILE A 63 -4.46 -11.59 -9.53
CA ILE A 63 -4.14 -10.82 -10.74
C ILE A 63 -4.86 -11.48 -11.90
N PHE A 64 -5.61 -10.71 -12.66
CA PHE A 64 -6.32 -11.19 -13.85
C PHE A 64 -6.35 -10.13 -14.93
N LYS A 65 -6.57 -10.54 -16.17
CA LYS A 65 -6.74 -9.61 -17.28
C LYS A 65 -8.21 -9.38 -17.54
N ASN A 66 -8.58 -8.14 -17.78
CA ASN A 66 -9.91 -7.80 -18.22
C ASN A 66 -10.13 -8.36 -19.65
N PRO A 67 -11.20 -9.15 -19.89
CA PRO A 67 -11.43 -9.79 -21.19
C PRO A 67 -11.79 -8.81 -22.31
N ILE A 68 -12.18 -7.56 -21.99
CA ILE A 68 -12.63 -6.56 -22.97
C ILE A 68 -11.45 -5.74 -23.49
N ASN A 69 -10.61 -5.22 -22.59
CA ASN A 69 -9.54 -4.29 -22.91
C ASN A 69 -8.12 -4.84 -22.64
N ASN A 70 -8.01 -6.10 -22.19
CA ASN A 70 -6.76 -6.78 -21.86
C ASN A 70 -5.93 -6.09 -20.75
N GLU A 71 -6.54 -5.21 -19.96
CA GLU A 71 -5.88 -4.49 -18.87
C GLU A 71 -5.62 -5.43 -17.67
N THR A 72 -4.43 -5.32 -17.07
CA THR A 72 -4.12 -6.05 -15.83
C THR A 72 -4.85 -5.41 -14.65
N LEU A 73 -5.69 -6.22 -13.99
CA LEU A 73 -6.47 -5.87 -12.82
C LEU A 73 -6.01 -6.72 -11.63
N ILE A 74 -6.15 -6.15 -10.44
CA ILE A 74 -5.91 -6.88 -9.18
C ILE A 74 -7.18 -6.84 -8.33
N LEU A 75 -7.69 -8.02 -7.98
CA LEU A 75 -8.72 -8.18 -6.96
C LEU A 75 -8.04 -8.25 -5.60
N LEU A 76 -8.28 -7.24 -4.77
CA LEU A 76 -7.76 -7.20 -3.42
C LEU A 76 -8.59 -8.08 -2.46
N PRO A 77 -8.04 -8.50 -1.31
CA PRO A 77 -8.79 -9.19 -0.26
C PRO A 77 -10.04 -8.44 0.22
N SER A 78 -10.02 -7.10 0.15
CA SER A 78 -11.19 -6.25 0.46
C SER A 78 -12.30 -6.32 -0.59
N LYS A 79 -12.17 -7.16 -1.63
CA LYS A 79 -13.05 -7.24 -2.81
C LYS A 79 -13.05 -5.97 -3.67
N LYS A 80 -12.09 -5.08 -3.45
CA LYS A 80 -11.85 -3.93 -4.32
C LYS A 80 -10.98 -4.35 -5.51
N ILE A 81 -11.38 -3.96 -6.71
CA ILE A 81 -10.57 -4.09 -7.92
C ILE A 81 -9.73 -2.82 -8.07
N ILE A 82 -8.43 -2.98 -8.32
CA ILE A 82 -7.51 -1.89 -8.63
C ILE A 82 -6.86 -2.13 -9.99
N THR A 83 -6.55 -1.04 -10.70
CA THR A 83 -6.00 -1.06 -12.05
C THR A 83 -4.48 -0.93 -12.05
N SER A 84 -3.87 -1.19 -13.21
CA SER A 84 -2.43 -1.07 -13.46
C SER A 84 -1.84 0.31 -13.08
N GLN A 85 -2.67 1.36 -13.04
CA GLN A 85 -2.26 2.71 -12.64
C GLN A 85 -1.95 2.83 -11.15
N GLU A 86 -2.58 2.02 -10.30
CA GLU A 86 -2.37 2.04 -8.85
C GLU A 86 -1.27 1.05 -8.38
N ILE A 87 -0.96 0.08 -9.24
CA ILE A 87 -0.10 -1.07 -8.96
C ILE A 87 1.35 -0.78 -9.37
N THR A 88 2.31 -1.42 -8.69
CA THR A 88 3.73 -1.39 -9.07
C THR A 88 3.97 -2.10 -10.39
N GLU A 89 4.90 -1.59 -11.20
CA GLU A 89 5.26 -2.15 -12.51
C GLU A 89 5.70 -3.63 -12.46
N ARG A 90 6.31 -4.04 -11.34
CA ARG A 90 6.74 -5.44 -11.11
C ARG A 90 5.59 -6.46 -11.17
N LEU A 91 4.34 -6.05 -10.98
CA LEU A 91 3.18 -6.94 -11.03
C LEU A 91 2.44 -6.89 -12.37
N ILE A 92 2.88 -6.02 -13.29
CA ILE A 92 2.28 -5.83 -14.61
C ILE A 92 3.07 -6.59 -15.68
N ASN A 93 4.39 -6.72 -15.49
CA ASN A 93 5.34 -7.38 -16.39
C ASN A 93 5.74 -8.77 -15.89
#